data_AF-A0A371RFP8-F1
#
_entry.id   AF-A0A371RFP8-F1
#
_cell.length_a   1.000
_cell.length_b   1.000
_cell.length_c   1.000
_cell.angle_alpha   90.00
_cell.angle_beta   90.00
_cell.angle_gamma   90.00
#
_symmetry.space_group_name_H-M   'P 1'
#
loop_
_entity.id
_entity.type
_entity.pdbx_description
1 polymer ?
#
loop_
_entity_poly.entity_id
_entity_poly.type
_entity_poly.pdbx_seq_one_letter_code
_entity_poly.pdbx_strand_id
1 'polypeptide(L)'
;MGLLFGCAGNADEIEQESTSQIKEATGKITAGSVLEVMNHAERNIYYFGIVEGLAYARFLKDDKETDGMACIYDWYLGQEKFTDAPDAILEIEEASIRYKDHTPGAVVGALTRMRCPE
;
A
#
# COMPACT_ATOMS: atom_id res chain seq x y z
N MET A 1 20.69 49.16 -4.97
CA MET A 1 19.24 49.48 -5.09
C MET A 1 18.69 48.59 -6.19
N GLY A 2 18.18 47.39 -5.96
CA GLY A 2 17.38 46.91 -4.84
C GLY A 2 15.90 47.18 -5.15
N LEU A 3 15.17 46.16 -5.60
CA LEU A 3 13.75 45.94 -5.29
C LEU A 3 13.35 44.51 -5.70
N LEU A 4 13.02 43.75 -4.67
CA LEU A 4 12.54 42.37 -4.66
C LEU A 4 11.08 42.35 -5.16
N PHE A 5 10.76 41.51 -6.13
CA PHE A 5 9.36 41.19 -6.47
C PHE A 5 8.85 40.13 -5.51
N GLY A 6 7.71 40.43 -4.89
CA GLY A 6 7.19 39.74 -3.71
C GLY A 6 6.59 38.37 -3.97
N CYS A 7 6.88 37.44 -3.06
CA CYS A 7 5.98 36.33 -2.74
C CYS A 7 4.84 36.89 -1.88
N ALA A 8 3.77 37.35 -2.53
CA ALA A 8 2.52 37.68 -1.85
C ALA A 8 1.44 36.74 -2.38
N GLY A 9 1.56 35.45 -2.06
CA GLY A 9 0.38 34.58 -1.98
C GLY A 9 -0.29 34.89 -0.65
N ASN A 10 -1.56 35.29 -0.67
CA ASN A 10 -2.30 35.53 0.56
C ASN A 10 -2.51 34.18 1.27
N ALA A 11 -2.49 34.17 2.60
CA ALA A 11 -2.64 32.93 3.38
C ALA A 11 -3.89 32.13 2.98
N ASP A 12 -4.96 32.83 2.57
CA ASP A 12 -6.19 32.24 2.06
C ASP A 12 -5.98 31.45 0.74
N GLU A 13 -5.10 31.88 -0.17
CA GLU A 13 -4.80 31.17 -1.42
C GLU A 13 -3.96 29.92 -1.19
N ILE A 14 -3.03 29.97 -0.23
CA ILE A 14 -2.21 28.81 0.18
C ILE A 14 -3.10 27.74 0.84
N GLU A 15 -4.06 28.16 1.66
CA GLU A 15 -5.04 27.25 2.28
C GLU A 15 -5.99 26.64 1.24
N GLN A 16 -6.40 27.42 0.23
CA GLN A 16 -7.30 26.95 -0.83
C GLN A 16 -6.62 25.96 -1.80
N GLU A 17 -5.36 26.21 -2.16
CA GLU A 17 -4.56 25.29 -3.00
C GLU A 17 -4.32 23.97 -2.25
N SER A 18 -3.90 24.04 -0.99
CA SER A 18 -3.75 22.88 -0.08
C SER A 18 -5.05 22.09 0.07
N THR A 19 -6.19 22.76 0.28
CA THR A 19 -7.48 22.09 0.46
C THR A 19 -8.00 21.45 -0.84
N SER A 20 -7.69 22.04 -2.01
CA SER A 20 -8.04 21.47 -3.31
C SER A 20 -7.23 20.21 -3.63
N GLN A 21 -5.92 20.22 -3.33
CA GLN A 21 -5.04 19.08 -3.49
C GLN A 21 -5.42 17.94 -2.52
N ILE A 22 -5.86 18.26 -1.32
CA ILE A 22 -6.39 17.26 -0.37
C ILE A 22 -7.73 16.71 -0.86
N LYS A 23 -8.62 17.51 -1.45
CA LYS A 23 -9.88 17.02 -2.05
C LYS A 23 -9.66 16.11 -3.26
N GLU A 24 -8.63 16.36 -4.07
CA GLU A 24 -8.26 15.45 -5.16
C GLU A 24 -7.56 14.18 -4.62
N ALA A 25 -6.77 14.29 -3.55
CA ALA A 25 -6.18 13.17 -2.83
C ALA A 25 -7.20 12.35 -2.01
N THR A 26 -8.44 12.85 -1.81
CA THR A 26 -9.57 12.04 -1.33
C THR A 26 -10.23 11.22 -2.43
N GLY A 27 -9.65 11.20 -3.65
CA GLY A 27 -9.92 10.16 -4.63
C GLY A 27 -9.74 8.78 -4.00
N LYS A 28 -10.73 7.91 -4.16
CA LYS A 28 -10.74 6.53 -3.63
C LYS A 28 -9.38 5.89 -3.85
N ILE A 29 -8.61 5.60 -2.79
CA ILE A 29 -7.34 4.87 -2.92
C ILE A 29 -7.68 3.49 -3.47
N THR A 30 -7.30 3.24 -4.71
CA THR A 30 -7.52 1.96 -5.38
C THR A 30 -6.19 1.26 -5.64
N ALA A 31 -6.27 -0.03 -5.95
CA ALA A 31 -5.12 -0.82 -6.40
C ALA A 31 -4.46 -0.19 -7.63
N GLY A 32 -5.25 0.36 -8.55
CA GLY A 32 -4.76 1.07 -9.73
C GLY A 32 -4.02 2.36 -9.38
N SER A 33 -4.59 3.19 -8.49
CA SER A 33 -3.97 4.48 -8.14
C SER A 33 -2.62 4.28 -7.45
N VAL A 34 -2.46 3.22 -6.64
CA VAL A 34 -1.17 2.87 -6.02
C VAL A 34 -0.09 2.59 -7.06
N LEU A 35 -0.41 1.86 -8.14
CA LEU A 35 0.54 1.59 -9.22
C LEU A 35 0.92 2.84 -10.00
N GLU A 36 -0.02 3.78 -10.14
CA GLU A 36 0.17 5.02 -10.89
C GLU A 36 1.04 6.04 -10.13
N VAL A 37 0.82 6.19 -8.83
CA VAL A 37 1.41 7.28 -8.04
C VAL A 37 2.67 6.89 -7.27
N MET A 38 2.83 5.61 -6.91
CA MET A 38 3.96 5.15 -6.08
C MET A 38 5.01 4.46 -6.93
N ASN A 39 6.28 4.76 -6.69
CA ASN A 39 7.39 3.99 -7.23
C ASN A 39 7.52 2.62 -6.55
N HIS A 40 8.37 1.74 -7.08
CA HIS A 40 8.51 0.36 -6.57
C HIS A 40 8.88 0.28 -5.08
N ALA A 41 9.76 1.15 -4.58
CA ALA A 41 10.15 1.13 -3.16
C ALA A 41 8.99 1.59 -2.26
N GLU A 42 8.29 2.65 -2.65
CA GLU A 42 7.09 3.14 -1.95
C GLU A 42 5.98 2.09 -1.91
N ARG A 43 5.74 1.41 -3.03
CA ARG A 43 4.77 0.31 -3.12
C ARG A 43 5.12 -0.84 -2.20
N ASN A 44 6.38 -1.25 -2.15
CA ASN A 44 6.83 -2.32 -1.25
C ASN A 44 6.53 -1.99 0.22
N ILE A 45 6.81 -0.77 0.66
CA ILE A 45 6.52 -0.34 2.03
C ILE A 45 5.01 -0.27 2.27
N TYR A 46 4.26 0.26 1.31
CA TYR A 46 2.80 0.37 1.38
C TYR A 46 2.12 -1.00 1.50
N TYR A 47 2.46 -1.94 0.63
CA TYR A 47 1.90 -3.30 0.67
C TYR A 47 2.37 -4.08 1.90
N PHE A 48 3.60 -3.86 2.36
CA PHE A 48 4.06 -4.44 3.62
C PHE A 48 3.18 -4.02 4.80
N GLY A 49 2.77 -2.75 4.89
CA GLY A 49 1.84 -2.30 5.93
C GLY A 49 0.47 -3.01 5.88
N ILE A 50 -0.01 -3.35 4.69
CA ILE A 50 -1.24 -4.14 4.51
C ILE A 50 -1.02 -5.57 5.00
N VAL A 51 0.11 -6.18 4.61
CA VAL A 51 0.49 -7.54 5.02
C VAL A 51 0.64 -7.65 6.53
N GLU A 52 1.29 -6.69 7.17
CA GLU A 52 1.39 -6.57 8.64
C GLU A 52 0.00 -6.56 9.30
N GLY A 53 -0.93 -5.76 8.79
CA GLY A 53 -2.30 -5.71 9.29
C GLY A 53 -3.04 -7.04 9.15
N LEU A 54 -2.85 -7.74 8.02
CA LEU A 54 -3.45 -9.06 7.77
C LEU A 54 -2.84 -10.15 8.66
N ALA A 55 -1.51 -10.14 8.82
CA ALA A 55 -0.77 -11.07 9.67
C ALA A 55 -1.20 -10.91 11.14
N TYR A 56 -1.30 -9.67 11.62
CA TYR A 56 -1.78 -9.39 12.98
C TYR A 56 -3.25 -9.78 13.17
N ALA A 57 -4.11 -9.54 12.17
CA ALA A 57 -5.50 -9.97 12.22
C ALA A 57 -5.60 -11.51 12.31
N ARG A 58 -4.74 -12.25 11.59
CA ARG A 58 -4.68 -13.71 11.65
C ARG A 58 -4.20 -14.20 13.02
N PHE A 59 -3.17 -13.59 13.58
CA PHE A 59 -2.71 -13.86 14.95
C PHE A 59 -3.84 -13.70 15.98
N LEU A 60 -4.64 -12.63 15.89
CA LEU A 60 -5.78 -12.45 16.79
C LEU A 60 -6.89 -13.48 16.58
N LYS A 61 -7.09 -13.93 15.33
CA LYS A 61 -8.11 -14.91 14.97
C LYS A 61 -7.73 -16.33 15.44
N ASP A 62 -6.46 -16.68 15.35
CA ASP A 62 -5.94 -18.00 15.66
C ASP A 62 -5.57 -18.13 17.15
N ASP A 63 -6.29 -17.44 18.05
CA ASP A 63 -6.03 -17.45 19.50
C ASP A 63 -4.57 -17.12 19.91
N LYS A 64 -3.90 -16.26 19.12
CA LYS A 64 -2.49 -15.89 19.27
C LYS A 64 -1.50 -16.98 18.90
N GLU A 65 -1.93 -18.01 18.19
CA GLU A 65 -1.01 -18.92 17.52
C GLU A 65 -0.30 -18.21 16.35
N THR A 66 0.97 -18.50 16.18
CA THR A 66 1.83 -17.77 15.23
C THR A 66 1.89 -18.40 13.85
N ASP A 67 1.40 -19.62 13.66
CA ASP A 67 1.56 -20.37 12.40
C ASP A 67 0.86 -19.70 11.22
N GLY A 68 -0.38 -19.24 11.40
CA GLY A 68 -1.12 -18.53 10.36
C GLY A 68 -0.47 -17.18 10.01
N MET A 69 0.01 -16.46 11.03
CA MET A 69 0.77 -15.22 10.86
C MET A 69 2.09 -15.45 10.11
N ALA A 70 2.82 -16.51 10.47
CA ALA A 70 4.09 -16.90 9.85
C ALA A 70 3.90 -17.23 8.37
N CYS A 71 2.86 -17.98 8.00
CA CYS A 71 2.56 -18.26 6.59
C CYS A 71 2.44 -16.97 5.77
N ILE A 72 1.74 -15.95 6.29
CA ILE A 72 1.51 -14.68 5.59
C ILE A 72 2.83 -13.94 5.37
N TYR A 73 3.68 -13.89 6.40
CA TYR A 73 5.02 -13.30 6.27
C TYR A 73 5.91 -14.09 5.33
N ASP A 74 5.90 -15.41 5.40
CA ASP A 74 6.73 -16.28 4.57
C ASP A 74 6.37 -16.16 3.09
N TRP A 75 5.07 -16.06 2.77
CA TRP A 75 4.60 -15.77 1.42
C TRP A 75 5.10 -14.40 0.93
N TYR A 76 4.97 -13.34 1.73
CA TYR A 76 5.30 -11.99 1.27
C TYR A 76 6.81 -11.71 1.24
N LEU A 77 7.53 -12.09 2.29
CA LEU A 77 8.97 -11.81 2.46
C LEU A 77 9.86 -12.85 1.79
N GLY A 78 9.32 -14.01 1.41
CA GLY A 78 10.07 -15.07 0.72
C GLY A 78 11.14 -15.70 1.62
N GLN A 79 10.72 -16.45 2.65
CA GLN A 79 11.68 -17.14 3.53
C GLN A 79 12.21 -18.46 2.97
N GLU A 80 11.60 -19.03 1.92
CA GLU A 80 12.21 -20.14 1.18
C GLU A 80 13.31 -19.62 0.24
N LYS A 81 14.49 -19.45 0.83
CA LYS A 81 15.81 -19.22 0.22
C LYS A 81 16.06 -17.82 -0.34
N PHE A 82 17.16 -17.25 0.15
CA PHE A 82 17.91 -16.11 -0.35
C PHE A 82 18.39 -16.29 -1.81
N THR A 83 17.46 -16.43 -2.73
CA THR A 83 17.65 -16.32 -4.17
C THR A 83 16.51 -15.43 -4.66
N ASP A 84 16.81 -14.14 -4.83
CA ASP A 84 16.01 -13.17 -5.60
C ASP A 84 14.52 -13.03 -5.18
N ALA A 85 14.20 -12.40 -4.04
CA ALA A 85 12.81 -12.09 -3.68
C ALA A 85 12.32 -10.72 -4.24
N PRO A 86 11.01 -10.49 -4.51
CA PRO A 86 9.87 -11.35 -4.12
C PRO A 86 8.80 -11.57 -5.22
N ASP A 87 8.44 -12.81 -5.53
CA ASP A 87 7.28 -13.12 -6.40
C ASP A 87 5.96 -12.49 -5.88
N ALA A 88 5.82 -12.30 -4.57
CA ALA A 88 4.60 -11.77 -3.97
C ALA A 88 4.33 -10.31 -4.36
N ILE A 89 5.34 -9.44 -4.46
CA ILE A 89 5.10 -8.05 -4.89
C ILE A 89 4.64 -8.01 -6.34
N LEU A 90 5.24 -8.83 -7.21
CA LEU A 90 4.86 -8.93 -8.61
C LEU A 90 3.45 -9.51 -8.74
N GLU A 91 3.12 -10.55 -7.98
CA GLU A 91 1.77 -11.11 -7.92
C GLU A 91 0.72 -10.07 -7.47
N ILE A 92 1.06 -9.27 -6.45
CA ILE A 92 0.20 -8.18 -5.97
C ILE A 92 0.05 -7.09 -7.04
N GLU A 93 1.12 -6.71 -7.73
CA GLU A 93 1.08 -5.71 -8.80
C GLU A 93 0.24 -6.21 -9.99
N GLU A 94 0.43 -7.46 -10.43
CA GLU A 94 -0.37 -8.09 -11.48
C GLU A 94 -1.86 -8.17 -11.11
N ALA A 95 -2.16 -8.57 -9.88
CA ALA A 95 -3.53 -8.57 -9.37
C ALA A 95 -4.11 -7.15 -9.30
N SER A 96 -3.30 -6.16 -8.94
CA SER A 96 -3.70 -4.76 -8.86
C SER A 96 -4.01 -4.17 -10.24
N ILE A 97 -3.29 -4.58 -11.29
CA ILE A 97 -3.63 -4.26 -12.69
C ILE A 97 -5.00 -4.83 -13.06
N ARG A 98 -5.25 -6.10 -12.70
CA ARG A 98 -6.51 -6.79 -13.02
C ARG A 98 -7.71 -6.22 -12.25
N TYR A 99 -7.50 -5.81 -11.00
CA TYR A 99 -8.56 -5.38 -10.08
C TYR A 99 -8.42 -3.91 -9.69
N LYS A 100 -7.99 -3.06 -10.63
CA LYS A 100 -7.60 -1.66 -10.41
C LYS A 100 -8.60 -0.76 -9.67
N ASP A 101 -9.90 -1.07 -9.69
CA ASP A 101 -10.95 -0.26 -9.05
C ASP A 101 -11.30 -0.69 -7.61
N HIS A 102 -10.64 -1.76 -7.12
CA HIS A 102 -10.77 -2.29 -5.77
C HIS A 102 -9.79 -1.60 -4.81
N THR A 103 -10.04 -1.72 -3.51
CA THR A 103 -9.08 -1.24 -2.51
C THR A 103 -7.82 -2.14 -2.53
N PRO A 104 -6.62 -1.57 -2.33
CA PRO A 104 -5.39 -2.38 -2.27
C PRO A 104 -5.47 -3.49 -1.22
N GLY A 105 -6.03 -3.20 -0.05
CA GLY A 105 -6.24 -4.18 1.02
C GLY A 105 -7.14 -5.35 0.63
N ALA A 106 -8.15 -5.13 -0.21
CA ALA A 106 -9.01 -6.22 -0.69
C ALA A 106 -8.26 -7.14 -1.67
N VAL A 107 -7.42 -6.57 -2.53
CA VAL A 107 -6.59 -7.35 -3.47
C VAL A 107 -5.59 -8.21 -2.71
N VAL A 108 -4.80 -7.60 -1.82
CA VAL A 108 -3.81 -8.32 -1.01
C VAL A 108 -4.50 -9.37 -0.12
N GLY A 109 -5.59 -9.01 0.56
CA GLY A 109 -6.33 -9.93 1.42
C GLY A 109 -6.89 -11.16 0.66
N ALA A 110 -7.31 -10.99 -0.60
CA ALA A 110 -7.74 -12.11 -1.43
C ALA A 110 -6.57 -13.06 -1.77
N LEU A 111 -5.42 -12.51 -2.16
CA LEU A 111 -4.20 -13.29 -2.41
C LEU A 111 -3.73 -14.01 -1.15
N THR A 112 -3.72 -13.33 0.00
CA THR A 112 -3.37 -13.93 1.29
C THR A 112 -4.24 -15.13 1.61
N ARG A 113 -5.56 -15.06 1.40
CA ARG A 113 -6.47 -16.21 1.62
C ARG A 113 -6.20 -17.38 0.68
N MET A 114 -5.74 -17.11 -0.55
CA MET A 114 -5.38 -18.17 -1.49
C MET A 114 -4.08 -18.88 -1.11
N ARG A 115 -3.11 -18.14 -0.57
CA ARG A 115 -1.76 -18.63 -0.26
C ARG A 115 -1.66 -19.22 1.14
N CYS A 116 -2.39 -18.64 2.09
CA CYS A 116 -2.45 -19.05 3.48
C CYS A 116 -3.91 -19.30 3.89
N PRO A 117 -4.46 -20.48 3.57
CA PRO A 117 -5.81 -20.87 3.97
C PRO A 117 -6.01 -20.81 5.49
N GLU A 118 -7.28 -20.73 5.88
CA GLU A 118 -7.71 -20.72 7.29
C GLU A 118 -7.52 -22.06 7.98
#